data_AF-A0A1Z9LST9-F1
#
_entry.id   AF-A0A1Z9LST9-F1
#
_cell.length_a   1.000
_cell.length_b   1.000
_cell.length_c   1.000
_cell.angle_alpha   90.00
_cell.angle_beta   90.00
_cell.angle_gamma   90.00
#
_symmetry.space_group_name_H-M   'P 1'
#
loop_
_entity.id
_entity.type
_entity.pdbx_description
1 polymer ?
#
loop_
_entity_poly.entity_id
_entity_poly.type
_entity_poly.pdbx_seq_one_letter_code
_entity_poly.pdbx_strand_id
1 'polypeptide(L)'
;MAVRTINITDSLEDLRTQFNALTSQDFGDIANLDSSINATSIVGAMNETIGIVSAAAGFFVVDSSSTRQLIGSGQELHVQGTTNEITAAVQATDTLVIGLPSDVTISNGLNVGSGGISSAGNIATTGSAAVKTNLIDDVSGGVININASIITSGDATLGSINVSGNTISSSNSNTITFNDNIATGTNKVTINGTEFGGTAGDINTLAGETSFGSSIRLSPNKLVIFEGATDDGFETALTVTDPTADRVITFPDAGGDVMLTGGVGQISNSNISNNTITSAKFSNAVSLILYNSAGVAQKTIFGAGS
;
A
#
# COMPACT_ATOMS: atom_id res chain seq x y z
N MET A 1 -81.62 44.53 -2.56
CA MET A 1 -83.08 44.32 -2.68
C MET A 1 -83.75 45.67 -2.71
N ALA A 2 -84.40 46.04 -3.82
CA ALA A 2 -85.20 47.26 -3.87
C ALA A 2 -86.45 47.09 -3.00
N VAL A 3 -86.84 48.12 -2.25
CA VAL A 3 -88.11 48.10 -1.51
C VAL A 3 -89.24 48.20 -2.52
N ARG A 4 -90.03 47.13 -2.65
CA ARG A 4 -91.21 47.08 -3.51
C ARG A 4 -92.45 47.27 -2.64
N THR A 5 -93.18 48.36 -2.86
CA THR A 5 -94.38 48.71 -2.09
C THR A 5 -95.62 48.19 -2.83
N ILE A 6 -96.46 47.42 -2.13
CA ILE A 6 -97.79 47.02 -2.58
C ILE A 6 -98.80 47.79 -1.74
N ASN A 7 -99.62 48.62 -2.38
CA ASN A 7 -100.70 49.34 -1.71
C ASN A 7 -101.97 48.48 -1.64
N ILE A 8 -102.84 48.75 -0.68
CA ILE A 8 -104.11 48.02 -0.49
C ILE A 8 -105.04 48.15 -1.72
N THR A 9 -104.87 49.19 -2.53
CA THR A 9 -105.63 49.44 -3.76
C THR A 9 -105.03 48.79 -5.01
N ASP A 10 -103.83 48.22 -4.90
CA ASP A 10 -103.15 47.64 -6.05
C ASP A 10 -103.85 46.36 -6.48
N SER A 11 -103.84 46.09 -7.79
CA SER A 11 -104.50 44.91 -8.33
C SER A 11 -103.73 43.64 -7.97
N LEU A 12 -104.42 42.49 -8.03
CA LEU A 12 -103.77 41.18 -7.94
C LEU A 12 -102.67 41.01 -9.00
N GLU A 13 -102.80 41.70 -10.14
CA GLU A 13 -101.83 41.68 -11.23
C GLU A 13 -100.57 42.49 -10.90
N ASP A 14 -100.70 43.59 -10.16
CA ASP A 14 -99.57 44.36 -9.64
C ASP A 14 -98.80 43.53 -8.60
N LEU A 15 -99.51 42.82 -7.73
CA LEU A 15 -98.91 41.86 -6.79
C LEU A 15 -98.14 40.76 -7.53
N ARG A 16 -98.75 40.14 -8.54
CA ARG A 16 -98.10 39.10 -9.37
C ARG A 16 -96.83 39.63 -10.04
N THR A 17 -96.89 40.83 -10.59
CA THR A 17 -95.79 41.46 -11.32
C THR A 17 -94.63 41.76 -10.39
N GLN A 18 -94.88 42.36 -9.23
CA GLN A 18 -93.82 42.65 -8.26
C GLN A 18 -93.24 41.37 -7.62
N PHE A 19 -94.07 40.35 -7.37
CA PHE A 19 -93.62 39.07 -6.85
C PHE A 19 -92.68 38.34 -7.83
N ASN A 20 -93.06 38.28 -9.12
CA ASN A 20 -92.20 37.67 -10.15
C ASN A 20 -90.91 38.47 -10.37
N ALA A 21 -90.96 39.80 -10.25
CA ALA A 21 -89.77 40.64 -10.31
C ALA A 21 -88.83 40.39 -9.12
N LEU A 22 -89.38 40.19 -7.91
CA LEU A 22 -88.61 39.82 -6.71
C LEU A 22 -87.90 38.47 -6.90
N THR A 23 -88.61 37.46 -7.43
CA THR A 23 -88.02 36.13 -7.66
C THR A 23 -86.96 36.12 -8.76
N SER A 24 -87.09 36.97 -9.78
CA SER A 24 -86.14 36.98 -10.91
C SER A 24 -84.93 37.90 -10.69
N GLN A 25 -85.11 39.06 -10.04
CA GLN A 25 -84.04 40.08 -9.93
C GLN A 25 -83.37 40.12 -8.56
N ASP A 26 -84.12 39.93 -7.48
CA ASP A 26 -83.61 40.10 -6.12
C ASP A 26 -83.13 38.78 -5.49
N PHE A 27 -83.78 37.65 -5.82
CA PHE A 27 -83.35 36.30 -5.43
C PHE A 27 -82.50 35.57 -6.50
N GLY A 28 -82.37 36.15 -7.70
CA GLY A 28 -81.59 35.58 -8.80
C GLY A 28 -82.27 34.40 -9.51
N ASP A 29 -81.89 34.19 -10.76
CA ASP A 29 -82.39 33.10 -11.62
C ASP A 29 -81.47 31.87 -11.52
N ILE A 30 -82.05 30.70 -11.25
CA ILE A 30 -81.33 29.42 -11.22
C ILE A 30 -80.67 29.10 -12.57
N ALA A 31 -81.23 29.58 -13.69
CA ALA A 31 -80.63 29.39 -15.02
C ALA A 31 -79.26 30.06 -15.15
N ASN A 32 -78.93 31.02 -14.28
CA ASN A 32 -77.64 31.69 -14.24
C ASN A 32 -76.70 31.12 -13.16
N LEU A 33 -77.12 30.08 -12.42
CA LEU A 33 -76.26 29.37 -11.46
C LEU A 33 -75.32 28.43 -12.24
N ASP A 34 -74.05 28.33 -11.82
CA ASP A 34 -73.08 27.43 -12.44
C ASP A 34 -73.62 25.99 -12.46
N SER A 35 -73.50 25.31 -13.60
CA SER A 35 -74.05 23.95 -13.80
C SER A 35 -73.50 22.88 -12.85
N SER A 36 -72.42 23.16 -12.13
CA SER A 36 -71.86 22.29 -11.08
C SER A 36 -72.58 22.40 -9.72
N ILE A 37 -73.42 23.43 -9.52
CA ILE A 37 -74.21 23.65 -8.31
C ILE A 37 -75.65 23.20 -8.59
N ASN A 38 -76.09 22.09 -8.00
CA ASN A 38 -77.40 21.50 -8.26
C ASN A 38 -78.49 22.04 -7.32
N ALA A 39 -78.14 22.92 -6.40
CA ALA A 39 -79.07 23.49 -5.44
C ALA A 39 -80.17 24.35 -6.09
N THR A 40 -81.42 24.07 -5.73
CA THR A 40 -82.60 24.81 -6.21
C THR A 40 -82.96 26.04 -5.36
N SER A 41 -82.06 26.47 -4.47
CA SER A 41 -82.22 27.67 -3.64
C SER A 41 -80.87 28.33 -3.40
N ILE A 42 -80.85 29.65 -3.19
CA ILE A 42 -79.61 30.42 -2.91
C ILE A 42 -78.89 29.88 -1.66
N VAL A 43 -79.63 29.56 -0.60
CA VAL A 43 -79.05 29.00 0.64
C VAL A 43 -78.47 27.62 0.37
N GLY A 44 -79.14 26.80 -0.45
CA GLY A 44 -78.60 25.53 -0.92
C GLY A 44 -77.33 25.71 -1.74
N ALA A 45 -77.30 26.69 -2.65
CA ALA A 45 -76.15 26.98 -3.52
C ALA A 45 -74.97 27.50 -2.70
N MET A 46 -75.21 28.34 -1.68
CA MET A 46 -74.20 28.77 -0.72
C MET A 46 -73.68 27.60 0.12
N ASN A 47 -74.55 26.70 0.57
CA ASN A 47 -74.13 25.50 1.32
C ASN A 47 -73.32 24.53 0.46
N GLU A 48 -73.68 24.36 -0.81
CA GLU A 48 -72.95 23.53 -1.78
C GLU A 48 -71.61 24.18 -2.14
N THR A 49 -71.55 25.51 -2.28
CA THR A 49 -70.31 26.27 -2.41
C THR A 49 -69.42 26.15 -1.17
N ILE A 50 -69.99 26.20 0.05
CA ILE A 50 -69.28 25.93 1.30
C ILE A 50 -68.78 24.47 1.33
N GLY A 51 -69.55 23.51 0.80
CA GLY A 51 -69.17 22.11 0.61
C GLY A 51 -67.97 21.95 -0.33
N ILE A 52 -68.00 22.60 -1.50
CA ILE A 52 -66.91 22.64 -2.46
C ILE A 52 -65.65 23.30 -1.86
N VAL A 53 -65.83 24.35 -1.04
CA VAL A 53 -64.74 25.05 -0.35
C VAL A 53 -64.21 24.27 0.87
N SER A 54 -65.02 23.40 1.47
CA SER A 54 -64.67 22.57 2.64
C SER A 54 -64.27 21.13 2.32
N ALA A 55 -64.43 20.65 1.08
CA ALA A 55 -64.18 19.27 0.67
C ALA A 55 -62.74 18.93 0.27
N ALA A 56 -61.78 19.84 0.41
CA ALA A 56 -60.37 19.42 0.52
C ALA A 56 -59.94 19.59 1.97
N ALA A 57 -60.07 18.52 2.77
CA ALA A 57 -59.52 18.51 4.12
C ALA A 57 -58.02 18.82 4.03
N GLY A 58 -57.62 20.02 4.44
CA GLY A 58 -56.21 20.38 4.49
C GLY A 58 -55.44 19.41 5.38
N PHE A 59 -54.17 19.16 5.04
CA PHE A 59 -53.30 18.31 5.86
C PHE A 59 -52.27 19.15 6.60
N PHE A 60 -51.77 18.62 7.71
CA PHE A 60 -50.68 19.24 8.44
C PHE A 60 -49.35 18.68 7.97
N VAL A 61 -48.37 19.54 7.71
CA VAL A 61 -46.96 19.17 7.61
C VAL A 61 -46.34 19.31 9.00
N VAL A 62 -45.61 18.29 9.43
CA VAL A 62 -44.94 18.25 10.75
C VAL A 62 -43.49 17.82 10.54
N ASP A 63 -42.55 18.54 11.14
CA ASP A 63 -41.12 18.19 11.09
C ASP A 63 -40.67 17.41 12.33
N SER A 64 -39.39 17.01 12.36
CA SER A 64 -38.79 16.31 13.51
C SER A 64 -38.67 17.17 14.76
N SER A 65 -38.80 18.50 14.64
CA SER A 65 -38.84 19.44 15.78
C SER A 65 -40.24 19.62 16.36
N SER A 66 -41.26 18.92 15.81
CA SER A 66 -42.69 19.06 16.14
C SER A 66 -43.31 20.40 15.73
N THR A 67 -42.67 21.16 14.84
CA THR A 67 -43.28 22.33 14.20
C THR A 67 -44.41 21.85 13.28
N ARG A 68 -45.58 22.51 13.31
CA ARG A 68 -46.77 22.10 12.55
C ARG A 68 -47.29 23.24 11.68
N GLN A 69 -47.59 22.96 10.41
CA GLN A 69 -48.20 23.90 9.49
C GLN A 69 -49.42 23.28 8.80
N LEU A 70 -50.57 23.96 8.82
CA LEU A 70 -51.75 23.56 8.06
C LEU A 70 -51.58 24.03 6.60
N ILE A 71 -51.76 23.13 5.64
CA ILE A 71 -51.95 23.46 4.23
C ILE A 71 -53.44 23.35 3.94
N GLY A 72 -54.13 24.50 3.87
CA GLY A 72 -55.57 24.60 3.67
C GLY A 72 -56.00 24.65 2.20
N SER A 73 -57.31 24.77 1.98
CA SER A 73 -57.88 24.91 0.63
C SER A 73 -57.25 26.11 -0.11
N GLY A 74 -56.78 25.87 -1.34
CA GLY A 74 -56.12 26.87 -2.17
C GLY A 74 -54.65 27.16 -1.86
N GLN A 75 -54.02 26.44 -0.91
CA GLN A 75 -52.58 26.54 -0.63
C GLN A 75 -51.79 25.41 -1.30
N GLU A 76 -50.53 25.68 -1.63
CA GLU A 76 -49.62 24.72 -2.29
C GLU A 76 -48.44 24.34 -1.38
N LEU A 77 -48.10 23.04 -1.37
CA LEU A 77 -46.85 22.55 -0.79
C LEU A 77 -45.74 22.59 -1.84
N HIS A 78 -44.77 23.47 -1.66
CA HIS A 78 -43.56 23.52 -2.49
C HIS A 78 -42.47 22.61 -1.90
N VAL A 79 -42.17 21.50 -2.57
CA VAL A 79 -41.01 20.64 -2.24
C VAL A 79 -39.97 20.81 -3.35
N GLN A 80 -39.01 21.72 -3.10
CA GLN A 80 -37.98 22.08 -4.07
C GLN A 80 -36.60 21.74 -3.51
N GLY A 81 -35.75 21.14 -4.33
CA GLY A 81 -34.30 21.06 -4.09
C GLY A 81 -33.56 22.10 -4.92
N THR A 82 -32.38 22.50 -4.48
CA THR A 82 -31.39 23.17 -5.32
C THR A 82 -30.62 22.14 -6.15
N THR A 83 -29.69 22.60 -6.99
CA THR A 83 -28.83 21.71 -7.78
C THR A 83 -28.11 20.70 -6.89
N ASN A 84 -28.24 19.42 -7.23
CA ASN A 84 -27.58 18.30 -6.55
C ASN A 84 -28.06 18.02 -5.12
N GLU A 85 -29.32 18.37 -4.77
CA GLU A 85 -29.93 17.97 -3.50
C GLU A 85 -30.93 16.82 -3.67
N ILE A 86 -32.09 17.08 -4.27
CA ILE A 86 -33.15 16.09 -4.49
C ILE A 86 -33.79 16.26 -5.87
N THR A 87 -34.44 15.19 -6.35
CA THR A 87 -35.45 15.26 -7.40
C THR A 87 -36.83 15.09 -6.77
N ALA A 88 -37.75 16.02 -7.03
CA ALA A 88 -39.13 15.95 -6.56
C ALA A 88 -40.08 15.93 -7.75
N ALA A 89 -40.97 14.94 -7.82
CA ALA A 89 -41.92 14.78 -8.92
C ALA A 89 -43.30 14.36 -8.42
N VAL A 90 -44.34 15.06 -8.90
CA VAL A 90 -45.74 14.68 -8.64
C VAL A 90 -46.15 13.61 -9.64
N GLN A 91 -46.76 12.52 -9.14
CA GLN A 91 -47.28 11.41 -9.94
C GLN A 91 -48.73 11.13 -9.58
N ALA A 92 -49.48 10.57 -10.54
CA ALA A 92 -50.84 10.09 -10.30
C ALA A 92 -50.81 8.75 -9.53
N THR A 93 -51.69 8.49 -8.56
CA THR A 93 -52.65 9.42 -7.90
C THR A 93 -52.09 9.79 -6.53
N ASP A 94 -52.21 11.07 -6.13
CA ASP A 94 -51.83 11.60 -4.82
C ASP A 94 -50.42 11.21 -4.33
N THR A 95 -49.45 11.15 -5.24
CA THR A 95 -48.08 10.71 -4.93
C THR A 95 -47.05 11.80 -5.21
N LEU A 96 -46.21 12.09 -4.21
CA LEU A 96 -44.97 12.84 -4.39
C LEU A 96 -43.79 11.87 -4.30
N VAL A 97 -43.00 11.77 -5.35
CA VAL A 97 -41.76 10.99 -5.37
C VAL A 97 -40.59 11.93 -5.05
N ILE A 98 -39.79 11.54 -4.06
CA ILE A 98 -38.54 12.21 -3.71
C ILE A 98 -37.40 11.23 -3.99
N GLY A 99 -36.45 11.64 -4.83
CA GLY A 99 -35.27 10.86 -5.20
C GLY A 99 -33.99 11.68 -5.09
N LEU A 100 -32.88 11.03 -5.45
CA LEU A 100 -31.59 11.68 -5.58
C LEU A 100 -31.26 11.89 -7.07
N PRO A 101 -30.72 13.05 -7.46
CA PRO A 101 -30.12 13.24 -8.79
C PRO A 101 -28.83 12.42 -8.95
N SER A 102 -28.28 12.39 -10.18
CA SER A 102 -27.03 11.68 -10.47
C SER A 102 -25.85 12.20 -9.65
N ASP A 103 -25.81 13.51 -9.40
CA ASP A 103 -24.80 14.16 -8.58
C ASP A 103 -25.48 14.69 -7.31
N VAL A 104 -24.95 14.33 -6.14
CA VAL A 104 -25.48 14.78 -4.84
C VAL A 104 -24.39 15.52 -4.07
N THR A 105 -24.69 16.73 -3.60
CA THR A 105 -23.79 17.55 -2.78
C THR A 105 -24.23 17.49 -1.32
N ILE A 106 -23.35 17.03 -0.44
CA ILE A 106 -23.58 17.00 1.01
C ILE A 106 -22.60 18.00 1.65
N SER A 107 -23.10 19.14 2.11
CA SER A 107 -22.30 20.26 2.60
C SER A 107 -21.52 19.98 3.88
N ASN A 108 -22.04 19.08 4.72
CA ASN A 108 -21.41 18.72 5.98
C ASN A 108 -20.66 17.41 5.86
N GLY A 109 -21.33 16.30 6.15
CA GLY A 109 -20.73 14.97 6.10
C GLY A 109 -21.76 13.90 5.81
N LEU A 110 -21.31 12.83 5.18
CA LEU A 110 -22.09 11.62 4.96
C LEU A 110 -21.72 10.59 6.03
N ASN A 111 -22.69 10.20 6.85
CA ASN A 111 -22.55 9.06 7.76
C ASN A 111 -23.20 7.83 7.13
N VAL A 112 -22.39 6.89 6.65
CA VAL A 112 -22.87 5.60 6.15
C VAL A 112 -22.88 4.57 7.27
N GLY A 113 -23.87 3.68 7.27
CA GLY A 113 -23.91 2.55 8.20
C GLY A 113 -22.78 1.53 7.94
N SER A 114 -22.88 0.37 8.59
CA SER A 114 -21.89 -0.71 8.48
C SER A 114 -21.69 -1.27 7.06
N GLY A 115 -22.56 -0.95 6.10
CA GLY A 115 -22.42 -1.33 4.69
C GLY A 115 -21.37 -0.52 3.93
N GLY A 116 -20.86 0.58 4.49
CA GLY A 116 -19.82 1.39 3.86
C GLY A 116 -20.28 2.12 2.60
N ILE A 117 -19.30 2.53 1.78
CA ILE A 117 -19.51 3.17 0.47
C ILE A 117 -19.14 2.17 -0.61
N SER A 118 -20.09 1.80 -1.47
CA SER A 118 -19.84 1.01 -2.68
C SER A 118 -19.80 1.95 -3.87
N SER A 119 -18.60 2.20 -4.41
CA SER A 119 -18.40 3.04 -5.59
C SER A 119 -18.00 2.18 -6.78
N ALA A 120 -18.69 2.34 -7.92
CA ALA A 120 -18.27 1.73 -9.19
C ALA A 120 -17.06 2.45 -9.82
N GLY A 121 -16.81 3.69 -9.42
CA GLY A 121 -15.66 4.48 -9.81
C GLY A 121 -14.74 4.79 -8.63
N ASN A 122 -13.92 5.83 -8.78
CA ASN A 122 -12.94 6.19 -7.76
C ASN A 122 -13.60 6.91 -6.57
N ILE A 123 -13.10 6.63 -5.37
CA ILE A 123 -13.32 7.49 -4.20
C ILE A 123 -12.18 8.51 -4.19
N ALA A 124 -12.47 9.74 -4.60
CA ALA A 124 -11.51 10.84 -4.57
C ALA A 124 -11.68 11.67 -3.30
N THR A 125 -10.58 11.92 -2.60
CA THR A 125 -10.51 12.91 -1.51
C THR A 125 -9.65 14.09 -1.96
N THR A 126 -10.00 15.31 -1.53
CA THR A 126 -9.21 16.51 -1.78
C THR A 126 -8.68 17.10 -0.47
N GLY A 127 -7.53 17.79 -0.53
CA GLY A 127 -6.90 18.37 0.66
C GLY A 127 -6.36 17.32 1.64
N SER A 128 -6.58 17.53 2.95
CA SER A 128 -6.10 16.63 4.02
C SER A 128 -7.06 15.47 4.33
N ALA A 129 -8.06 15.22 3.49
CA ALA A 129 -9.02 14.15 3.70
C ALA A 129 -8.39 12.78 3.42
N ALA A 130 -8.51 11.86 4.39
CA ALA A 130 -7.95 10.52 4.33
C ALA A 130 -9.02 9.47 4.08
N VAL A 131 -8.69 8.45 3.28
CA VAL A 131 -9.46 7.21 3.20
C VAL A 131 -8.99 6.29 4.33
N LYS A 132 -9.83 6.11 5.34
CA LYS A 132 -9.53 5.23 6.49
C LYS A 132 -10.13 3.85 6.22
N THR A 133 -9.29 2.86 5.92
CA THR A 133 -9.70 1.47 5.75
C THR A 133 -8.74 0.55 6.49
N ASN A 134 -9.23 -0.61 6.92
CA ASN A 134 -8.39 -1.66 7.51
C ASN A 134 -7.63 -2.44 6.43
N LEU A 135 -8.20 -2.50 5.23
CA LEU A 135 -7.70 -3.25 4.10
C LEU A 135 -7.82 -2.38 2.84
N ILE A 136 -6.76 -2.37 2.05
CA ILE A 136 -6.78 -1.91 0.67
C ILE A 136 -6.50 -3.18 -0.13
N ASP A 137 -7.55 -3.76 -0.69
CA ASP A 137 -7.48 -4.99 -1.47
C ASP A 137 -7.91 -4.69 -2.91
N ASP A 138 -7.10 -5.15 -3.86
CA ASP A 138 -7.44 -5.13 -5.27
C ASP A 138 -7.76 -6.55 -5.73
N VAL A 139 -9.01 -6.95 -5.47
CA VAL A 139 -9.56 -8.24 -5.92
C VAL A 139 -9.63 -8.36 -7.45
N SER A 140 -9.50 -7.26 -8.18
CA SER A 140 -9.61 -7.22 -9.65
C SER A 140 -8.27 -7.39 -10.36
N GLY A 141 -7.16 -7.38 -9.62
CA GLY A 141 -5.81 -7.53 -10.17
C GLY A 141 -5.25 -6.27 -10.83
N GLY A 142 -5.78 -5.09 -10.49
CA GLY A 142 -5.16 -3.82 -10.82
C GLY A 142 -3.94 -3.51 -9.94
N VAL A 143 -3.63 -2.22 -9.77
CA VAL A 143 -2.44 -1.77 -9.04
C VAL A 143 -2.85 -0.78 -7.95
N ILE A 144 -2.40 -1.02 -6.72
CA ILE A 144 -2.41 -0.01 -5.65
C ILE A 144 -1.20 0.90 -5.90
N ASN A 145 -1.42 2.04 -6.57
CA ASN A 145 -0.37 3.01 -6.83
C ASN A 145 -0.29 4.07 -5.72
N ILE A 146 0.85 4.14 -5.02
CA ILE A 146 1.13 5.14 -3.99
C ILE A 146 2.23 6.07 -4.50
N ASN A 147 1.81 7.21 -5.07
CA ASN A 147 2.68 8.12 -5.83
C ASN A 147 3.73 8.87 -4.99
N ALA A 148 3.51 9.02 -3.68
CA ALA A 148 4.39 9.80 -2.81
C ALA A 148 5.16 8.92 -1.83
N SER A 149 4.48 8.37 -0.83
CA SER A 149 5.10 7.56 0.23
C SER A 149 4.06 6.72 0.96
N ILE A 150 4.46 5.53 1.40
CA ILE A 150 3.79 4.81 2.49
C ILE A 150 4.38 5.37 3.78
N ILE A 151 3.66 6.27 4.45
CA ILE A 151 4.10 6.87 5.71
C ILE A 151 3.37 6.18 6.84
N THR A 152 4.13 5.54 7.73
CA THR A 152 3.61 4.96 8.96
C THR A 152 4.20 5.73 10.13
N SER A 153 3.37 6.16 11.08
CA SER A 153 3.86 6.75 12.32
C SER A 153 4.41 5.64 13.22
N GLY A 154 5.72 5.62 13.48
CA GLY A 154 6.39 4.58 14.27
C GLY A 154 6.90 3.40 13.44
N ASP A 155 7.31 2.32 14.11
CA ASP A 155 7.72 1.07 13.46
C ASP A 155 6.53 0.43 12.76
N ALA A 156 6.50 0.46 11.42
CA ALA A 156 5.56 -0.35 10.68
C ALA A 156 6.09 -1.77 10.50
N THR A 157 5.49 -2.70 11.22
CA THR A 157 5.59 -4.12 10.87
C THR A 157 4.68 -4.37 9.67
N LEU A 158 5.21 -4.27 8.46
CA LEU A 158 4.49 -4.57 7.21
C LEU A 158 4.18 -6.07 7.01
N GLY A 159 4.33 -6.90 8.05
CA GLY A 159 4.23 -8.35 7.95
C GLY A 159 5.21 -8.89 6.89
N SER A 160 4.70 -9.77 6.01
CA SER A 160 5.45 -10.24 4.84
C SER A 160 5.32 -9.25 3.68
N ILE A 161 6.45 -8.69 3.23
CA ILE A 161 6.51 -7.90 2.00
C ILE A 161 6.84 -8.84 0.83
N ASN A 162 5.87 -9.16 -0.02
CA ASN A 162 6.10 -9.97 -1.22
C ASN A 162 6.31 -9.07 -2.44
N VAL A 163 7.56 -8.96 -2.89
CA VAL A 163 7.96 -8.16 -4.05
C VAL A 163 8.25 -9.09 -5.23
N SER A 164 7.22 -9.45 -5.99
CA SER A 164 7.39 -10.28 -7.20
C SER A 164 7.86 -9.42 -8.38
N GLY A 165 9.00 -9.79 -8.98
CA GLY A 165 9.51 -9.17 -10.22
C GLY A 165 9.98 -7.71 -10.10
N ASN A 166 10.19 -7.18 -8.89
CA ASN A 166 10.50 -5.77 -8.65
C ASN A 166 11.74 -5.57 -7.76
N THR A 167 12.30 -4.37 -7.78
CA THR A 167 13.48 -3.97 -6.98
C THR A 167 13.04 -3.38 -5.63
N ILE A 168 13.72 -3.76 -4.55
CA ILE A 168 13.69 -3.01 -3.27
C ILE A 168 14.94 -2.13 -3.25
N SER A 169 14.77 -0.81 -3.24
CA SER A 169 15.87 0.16 -3.27
C SER A 169 15.68 1.27 -2.21
N SER A 170 16.79 1.80 -1.71
CA SER A 170 16.84 3.09 -1.02
C SER A 170 17.47 4.11 -1.96
N SER A 171 16.74 5.17 -2.33
CA SER A 171 17.20 6.19 -3.28
C SER A 171 17.83 7.42 -2.62
N ASN A 172 17.79 7.52 -1.29
CA ASN A 172 18.21 8.71 -0.54
C ASN A 172 19.38 8.45 0.44
N SER A 173 20.14 7.35 0.24
CA SER A 173 21.30 6.93 1.04
C SER A 173 21.01 6.80 2.53
N ASN A 174 20.88 5.59 3.09
CA ASN A 174 22.10 4.98 3.63
C ASN A 174 22.11 3.45 3.63
N THR A 175 20.99 2.75 3.77
CA THR A 175 20.96 1.27 3.81
C THR A 175 19.56 0.72 3.54
N ILE A 176 19.48 -0.50 3.01
CA ILE A 176 18.34 -1.39 3.29
C ILE A 176 18.81 -2.32 4.39
N THR A 177 18.18 -2.24 5.57
CA THR A 177 18.56 -3.06 6.72
C THR A 177 17.62 -4.25 6.82
N PHE A 178 18.19 -5.45 6.88
CA PHE A 178 17.48 -6.68 7.22
C PHE A 178 17.97 -7.12 8.60
N ASN A 179 17.08 -7.06 9.61
CA ASN A 179 17.41 -7.42 10.99
C ASN A 179 17.39 -8.94 11.25
N ASP A 180 17.07 -9.73 10.23
CA ASP A 180 16.95 -11.18 10.26
C ASP A 180 17.67 -11.78 9.04
N ASN A 181 17.62 -13.11 8.91
CA ASN A 181 18.26 -13.86 7.84
C ASN A 181 17.80 -13.43 6.44
N ILE A 182 18.75 -13.30 5.52
CA ILE A 182 18.49 -13.17 4.08
C ILE A 182 18.60 -14.56 3.46
N ALA A 183 17.47 -15.18 3.13
CA ALA A 183 17.42 -16.44 2.40
C ALA A 183 17.22 -16.17 0.90
N THR A 184 18.18 -16.57 0.08
CA THR A 184 18.00 -16.67 -1.37
C THR A 184 17.84 -18.14 -1.76
N GLY A 185 16.96 -18.45 -2.72
CA GLY A 185 16.80 -19.81 -3.23
C GLY A 185 18.01 -20.23 -4.07
N THR A 186 17.80 -20.47 -5.36
CA THR A 186 18.91 -20.75 -6.30
C THR A 186 19.69 -19.49 -6.71
N ASN A 187 19.23 -18.31 -6.30
CA ASN A 187 19.79 -17.03 -6.71
C ASN A 187 20.91 -16.56 -5.75
N LYS A 188 21.83 -15.75 -6.26
CA LYS A 188 22.98 -15.22 -5.52
C LYS A 188 22.65 -13.89 -4.84
N VAL A 189 23.19 -13.66 -3.64
CA VAL A 189 23.34 -12.32 -3.05
C VAL A 189 24.55 -11.63 -3.70
N THR A 190 24.35 -10.49 -4.36
CA THR A 190 25.43 -9.69 -4.96
C THR A 190 25.53 -8.37 -4.22
N ILE A 191 26.67 -8.12 -3.56
CA ILE A 191 26.96 -6.86 -2.89
C ILE A 191 27.94 -6.07 -3.78
N ASN A 192 27.43 -5.06 -4.48
CA ASN A 192 28.24 -4.13 -5.25
C ASN A 192 28.75 -3.02 -4.32
N GLY A 193 29.73 -3.33 -3.47
CA GLY A 193 30.18 -2.44 -2.40
C GLY A 193 30.90 -3.21 -1.29
N THR A 194 31.72 -2.52 -0.52
CA THR A 194 32.97 -3.00 0.11
C THR A 194 32.91 -4.10 1.18
N GLU A 195 31.75 -4.65 1.57
CA GLU A 195 31.71 -5.53 2.76
C GLU A 195 30.56 -6.55 2.73
N PHE A 196 30.90 -7.85 2.77
CA PHE A 196 30.01 -8.93 3.21
C PHE A 196 30.57 -9.38 4.57
N GLY A 197 29.83 -9.16 5.66
CA GLY A 197 30.27 -9.49 7.02
C GLY A 197 30.32 -8.33 8.02
N GLY A 198 30.35 -7.06 7.62
CA GLY A 198 30.42 -5.94 8.58
C GLY A 198 31.67 -5.97 9.49
N THR A 199 31.77 -5.00 10.41
CA THR A 199 32.97 -4.76 11.25
C THR A 199 33.40 -5.96 12.12
N ALA A 200 32.56 -6.99 12.28
CA ALA A 200 32.82 -8.14 13.13
C ALA A 200 32.24 -9.47 12.60
N GLY A 201 31.87 -9.57 11.32
CA GLY A 201 31.25 -10.78 10.79
C GLY A 201 32.17 -11.57 9.88
N ASP A 202 32.22 -12.85 10.15
CA ASP A 202 32.92 -13.83 9.33
C ASP A 202 32.08 -14.23 8.12
N ILE A 203 32.77 -14.65 7.07
CA ILE A 203 32.14 -15.44 6.00
C ILE A 203 32.18 -16.90 6.46
N ASN A 204 31.09 -17.37 7.08
CA ASN A 204 30.98 -18.75 7.51
C ASN A 204 30.19 -19.59 6.50
N THR A 205 30.75 -20.73 6.11
CA THR A 205 30.10 -21.72 5.24
C THR A 205 29.79 -22.96 6.09
N LEU A 206 28.52 -23.11 6.50
CA LEU A 206 28.08 -24.22 7.37
C LEU A 206 28.25 -25.62 6.74
N ALA A 207 28.23 -25.69 5.40
CA ALA A 207 28.46 -26.93 4.66
C ALA A 207 29.04 -26.63 3.27
N GLY A 208 29.98 -27.46 2.82
CA GLY A 208 30.66 -27.30 1.53
C GLY A 208 31.91 -26.41 1.63
N GLU A 209 32.23 -25.73 0.53
CA GLU A 209 33.46 -24.96 0.36
C GLU A 209 33.16 -23.49 0.04
N THR A 210 33.99 -22.59 0.54
CA THR A 210 33.99 -21.19 0.09
C THR A 210 34.86 -21.05 -1.15
N SER A 211 34.24 -20.78 -2.31
CA SER A 211 34.96 -20.56 -3.56
C SER A 211 35.22 -19.09 -3.83
N PHE A 212 36.45 -18.75 -4.22
CA PHE A 212 36.83 -17.40 -4.65
C PHE A 212 37.08 -17.39 -6.15
N GLY A 213 36.29 -16.60 -6.89
CA GLY A 213 36.45 -16.44 -8.35
C GLY A 213 37.67 -15.59 -8.75
N SER A 214 38.47 -15.13 -7.79
CA SER A 214 39.64 -14.27 -7.97
C SER A 214 40.63 -14.50 -6.81
N SER A 215 41.81 -13.91 -6.87
CA SER A 215 42.80 -14.00 -5.79
C SER A 215 42.28 -13.44 -4.47
N ILE A 216 42.60 -14.12 -3.37
CA ILE A 216 42.38 -13.61 -2.02
C ILE A 216 43.43 -12.52 -1.74
N ARG A 217 42.98 -11.33 -1.33
CA ARG A 217 43.84 -10.23 -0.87
C ARG A 217 43.51 -9.94 0.59
N LEU A 218 44.50 -10.05 1.46
CA LEU A 218 44.37 -9.70 2.86
C LEU A 218 44.93 -8.28 3.11
N SER A 219 44.41 -7.60 4.13
CA SER A 219 44.99 -6.35 4.62
C SER A 219 46.39 -6.59 5.25
N PRO A 220 47.21 -5.55 5.46
CA PRO A 220 48.49 -5.69 6.16
C PRO A 220 48.34 -6.36 7.53
N ASN A 221 49.33 -7.16 7.92
CA ASN A 221 49.38 -7.88 9.20
C ASN A 221 48.19 -8.83 9.46
N LYS A 222 47.61 -9.40 8.39
CA LYS A 222 46.60 -10.45 8.49
C LYS A 222 47.20 -11.82 8.22
N LEU A 223 46.59 -12.83 8.82
CA LEU A 223 47.05 -14.21 8.81
C LEU A 223 46.03 -15.07 8.08
N VAL A 224 46.49 -16.16 7.46
CA VAL A 224 45.63 -17.32 7.18
C VAL A 224 45.86 -18.30 8.32
N ILE A 225 44.83 -18.56 9.12
CA ILE A 225 44.92 -19.35 10.35
C ILE A 225 44.24 -20.70 10.12
N PHE A 226 44.89 -21.77 10.57
CA PHE A 226 44.41 -23.14 10.53
C PHE A 226 44.36 -23.70 11.95
N GLU A 227 43.16 -24.10 12.38
CA GLU A 227 42.90 -24.66 13.71
C GLU A 227 43.49 -26.08 13.87
N GLY A 228 43.33 -26.91 12.84
CA GLY A 228 43.67 -28.33 12.91
C GLY A 228 42.42 -29.19 13.14
N ALA A 229 42.61 -30.37 13.74
CA ALA A 229 41.54 -31.35 13.92
C ALA A 229 40.73 -31.14 15.20
N THR A 230 41.27 -30.41 16.17
CA THR A 230 40.66 -30.09 17.46
C THR A 230 40.57 -28.59 17.60
N ASP A 231 39.43 -28.11 18.09
CA ASP A 231 39.23 -26.71 18.47
C ASP A 231 39.87 -26.51 19.84
N ASP A 232 41.05 -25.90 19.87
CA ASP A 232 41.79 -25.65 21.09
C ASP A 232 42.38 -24.22 21.12
N GLY A 233 43.66 -24.07 21.45
CA GLY A 233 44.30 -22.76 21.50
C GLY A 233 45.66 -22.77 20.81
N PHE A 234 45.86 -23.73 19.90
CA PHE A 234 47.10 -23.97 19.20
C PHE A 234 46.88 -23.94 17.69
N GLU A 235 47.04 -22.77 17.08
CA GLU A 235 46.80 -22.61 15.65
C GLU A 235 48.10 -22.55 14.84
N THR A 236 48.02 -22.96 13.57
CA THR A 236 49.08 -22.70 12.58
C THR A 236 48.69 -21.51 11.72
N ALA A 237 49.55 -20.49 11.65
CA ALA A 237 49.30 -19.30 10.85
C ALA A 237 50.30 -19.15 9.70
N LEU A 238 49.82 -18.83 8.50
CA LEU A 238 50.63 -18.35 7.40
C LEU A 238 50.65 -16.82 7.41
N THR A 239 51.85 -16.26 7.37
CA THR A 239 52.07 -14.81 7.33
C THR A 239 53.13 -14.47 6.28
N VAL A 240 53.12 -13.21 5.86
CA VAL A 240 54.09 -12.67 4.92
C VAL A 240 54.79 -11.49 5.61
N THR A 241 56.10 -11.59 5.79
CA THR A 241 56.92 -10.44 6.17
C THR A 241 56.89 -9.41 5.05
N ASP A 242 57.03 -8.13 5.37
CA ASP A 242 57.04 -7.04 4.39
C ASP A 242 57.92 -7.38 3.17
N PRO A 243 57.30 -7.62 1.99
CA PRO A 243 58.06 -8.00 0.81
C PRO A 243 58.77 -6.77 0.24
N THR A 244 60.04 -6.91 -0.15
CA THR A 244 60.82 -5.82 -0.75
C THR A 244 60.59 -5.65 -2.25
N ALA A 245 59.82 -6.54 -2.86
CA ALA A 245 59.37 -6.55 -4.25
C ALA A 245 58.20 -7.56 -4.38
N ASP A 246 57.44 -7.53 -5.47
CA ASP A 246 56.41 -8.53 -5.73
C ASP A 246 57.00 -9.95 -5.72
N ARG A 247 56.49 -10.81 -4.84
CA ARG A 247 56.91 -12.22 -4.72
C ARG A 247 55.74 -13.13 -5.03
N VAL A 248 56.03 -14.19 -5.77
CA VAL A 248 55.12 -15.31 -6.01
C VAL A 248 55.79 -16.57 -5.50
N ILE A 249 55.07 -17.31 -4.65
CA ILE A 249 55.45 -18.66 -4.21
C ILE A 249 54.54 -19.62 -4.96
N THR A 250 55.13 -20.42 -5.85
CA THR A 250 54.39 -21.43 -6.62
C THR A 250 54.57 -22.80 -5.98
N PHE A 251 53.48 -23.42 -5.54
CA PHE A 251 53.52 -24.83 -5.15
C PHE A 251 53.58 -25.72 -6.39
N PRO A 252 54.43 -26.76 -6.41
CA PRO A 252 54.46 -27.73 -7.49
C PRO A 252 53.16 -28.55 -7.50
N ASP A 253 52.86 -29.17 -8.64
CA ASP A 253 51.83 -30.22 -8.74
C ASP A 253 52.35 -31.51 -8.08
N ALA A 254 52.45 -31.47 -6.76
CA ALA A 254 52.89 -32.57 -5.91
C ALA A 254 52.26 -32.42 -4.52
N GLY A 255 51.89 -33.55 -3.91
CA GLY A 255 51.52 -33.60 -2.50
C GLY A 255 52.75 -33.64 -1.58
N GLY A 256 52.50 -33.53 -0.27
CA GLY A 256 53.52 -33.60 0.78
C GLY A 256 53.45 -32.42 1.74
N ASP A 257 54.37 -32.39 2.71
CA ASP A 257 54.44 -31.34 3.71
C ASP A 257 55.24 -30.13 3.20
N VAL A 258 54.91 -28.94 3.72
CA VAL A 258 55.74 -27.74 3.51
C VAL A 258 57.05 -27.88 4.28
N MET A 259 58.16 -27.80 3.56
CA MET A 259 59.48 -27.88 4.17
C MET A 259 59.85 -26.57 4.89
N LEU A 260 60.22 -26.68 6.17
CA LEU A 260 60.62 -25.57 7.03
C LEU A 260 62.11 -25.61 7.30
N THR A 261 62.73 -24.44 7.44
CA THR A 261 64.15 -24.36 7.83
C THR A 261 64.35 -24.91 9.24
N GLY A 262 65.23 -25.89 9.40
CA GLY A 262 65.53 -26.51 10.70
C GLY A 262 64.55 -27.63 11.10
N GLY A 263 63.56 -27.96 10.26
CA GLY A 263 62.71 -29.12 10.48
C GLY A 263 63.52 -30.42 10.37
N VAL A 264 63.45 -31.26 11.41
CA VAL A 264 64.11 -32.57 11.41
C VAL A 264 63.29 -33.57 10.59
N GLY A 265 63.97 -34.38 9.76
CA GLY A 265 63.32 -35.46 9.00
C GLY A 265 62.50 -35.04 7.78
N GLN A 266 62.41 -33.74 7.44
CA GLN A 266 61.65 -33.27 6.27
C GLN A 266 62.35 -33.53 4.93
N ILE A 267 63.69 -33.70 4.95
CA ILE A 267 64.48 -34.00 3.75
C ILE A 267 64.74 -35.51 3.68
N SER A 268 64.11 -36.17 2.72
CA SER A 268 64.41 -37.56 2.36
C SER A 268 65.27 -37.64 1.09
N ASN A 269 65.79 -38.82 0.76
CA ASN A 269 66.50 -39.04 -0.51
C ASN A 269 65.65 -38.71 -1.74
N SER A 270 64.32 -38.83 -1.65
CA SER A 270 63.41 -38.48 -2.73
C SER A 270 63.26 -36.97 -2.93
N ASN A 271 63.58 -36.15 -1.92
CA ASN A 271 63.57 -34.68 -2.02
C ASN A 271 64.86 -34.12 -2.66
N ILE A 272 65.89 -34.96 -2.80
CA ILE A 272 67.19 -34.58 -3.35
C ILE A 272 67.39 -35.28 -4.68
N SER A 273 67.15 -34.57 -5.78
CA SER A 273 67.48 -35.10 -7.12
C SER A 273 68.97 -35.41 -7.23
N ASN A 274 69.34 -36.36 -8.10
CA ASN A 274 70.74 -36.67 -8.37
C ASN A 274 71.56 -35.40 -8.65
N ASN A 275 72.75 -35.33 -8.06
CA ASN A 275 73.68 -34.21 -8.16
C ASN A 275 73.19 -32.87 -7.59
N THR A 276 72.09 -32.83 -6.83
CA THR A 276 71.60 -31.57 -6.21
C THR A 276 72.50 -31.10 -5.08
N ILE A 277 73.00 -32.04 -4.26
CA ILE A 277 74.00 -31.73 -3.23
C ILE A 277 75.38 -31.93 -3.83
N THR A 278 76.03 -30.81 -4.18
CA THR A 278 77.42 -30.78 -4.61
C THR A 278 78.33 -30.35 -3.46
N SER A 279 79.65 -30.51 -3.61
CA SER A 279 80.60 -30.05 -2.59
C SER A 279 80.47 -28.57 -2.25
N ALA A 280 80.00 -27.74 -3.19
CA ALA A 280 79.72 -26.32 -2.98
C ALA A 280 78.51 -26.04 -2.07
N LYS A 281 77.69 -27.06 -1.77
CA LYS A 281 76.53 -26.97 -0.89
C LYS A 281 76.82 -27.48 0.53
N PHE A 282 78.00 -28.03 0.79
CA PHE A 282 78.46 -28.33 2.15
C PHE A 282 79.06 -27.07 2.78
N SER A 283 78.54 -26.67 3.94
CA SER A 283 79.21 -25.69 4.79
C SER A 283 80.59 -26.21 5.18
N ASN A 284 81.63 -25.39 5.01
CA ASN A 284 83.01 -25.76 5.34
C ASN A 284 83.44 -27.11 4.72
N ALA A 285 83.19 -27.31 3.42
CA ALA A 285 83.48 -28.56 2.76
C ALA A 285 84.93 -29.04 2.97
N VAL A 286 85.09 -30.27 3.45
CA VAL A 286 86.37 -30.98 3.54
C VAL A 286 86.42 -32.09 2.50
N SER A 287 87.64 -32.43 2.06
CA SER A 287 87.85 -33.51 1.12
C SER A 287 88.70 -34.63 1.73
N LEU A 288 88.28 -35.87 1.48
CA LEU A 288 89.08 -37.06 1.66
C LEU A 288 89.49 -37.57 0.28
N ILE A 289 90.80 -37.62 0.03
CA ILE A 289 91.35 -38.15 -1.23
C ILE A 289 91.88 -39.56 -0.96
N LEU A 290 91.37 -40.54 -1.69
CA LEU A 290 91.81 -41.92 -1.63
C LEU A 290 92.93 -42.13 -2.65
N TYR A 291 94.12 -42.53 -2.19
CA TYR A 291 95.27 -42.84 -3.05
C TYR A 291 95.47 -44.37 -3.16
N ASN A 292 95.97 -44.85 -4.30
CA ASN A 292 96.41 -46.23 -4.44
C ASN A 292 97.84 -46.43 -3.87
N SER A 293 98.36 -47.67 -3.89
CA SER A 293 99.72 -47.99 -3.42
C SER A 293 100.85 -47.30 -4.22
N ALA A 294 100.52 -46.74 -5.39
CA ALA A 294 101.43 -45.95 -6.22
C ALA A 294 101.30 -44.43 -6.00
N GLY A 295 100.48 -43.98 -5.03
CA GLY A 295 100.31 -42.55 -4.73
C GLY A 295 99.41 -41.77 -5.69
N VAL A 296 98.64 -42.44 -6.55
CA VAL A 296 97.71 -41.80 -7.50
C VAL A 296 96.32 -41.71 -6.88
N ALA A 297 95.74 -40.50 -6.89
CA ALA A 297 94.38 -40.25 -6.40
C ALA A 297 93.33 -41.00 -7.25
N GLN A 298 92.48 -41.78 -6.59
CA GLN A 298 91.46 -42.63 -7.20
C GLN A 298 90.05 -42.04 -7.04
N LYS A 299 89.79 -41.39 -5.90
CA LYS A 299 88.48 -40.82 -5.60
C LYS A 299 88.61 -39.70 -4.59
N THR A 300 87.86 -38.63 -4.79
CA THR A 300 87.70 -37.56 -3.81
C THR A 300 86.28 -37.64 -3.25
N ILE A 301 86.18 -37.76 -1.93
CA ILE A 301 84.92 -37.72 -1.20
C ILE A 301 84.84 -36.35 -0.54
N PHE A 302 83.71 -35.66 -0.70
CA PHE A 302 83.45 -34.39 -0.05
C PHE A 302 82.47 -34.61 1.10
N GLY A 303 82.75 -34.00 2.25
CA GLY A 303 81.86 -33.98 3.40
C GLY A 303 81.75 -32.57 3.98
N ALA A 304 80.71 -32.32 4.77
CA ALA A 304 80.62 -31.09 5.56
C ALA A 304 81.67 -31.14 6.69
N GLY A 305 82.41 -30.05 6.87
CA GLY A 305 83.31 -29.88 8.02
C GLY A 305 82.51 -29.50 9.27
N SER A 306 83.01 -29.93 10.43
CA SER A 306 82.49 -29.50 11.75
C SER A 306 82.69 -28.01 11.97
#